data_AF-A0A355PP07-F1
#
_entry.id   AF-A0A355PP07-F1
#
_cell.length_a   1.000
_cell.length_b   1.000
_cell.length_c   1.000
_cell.angle_alpha   90.00
_cell.angle_beta   90.00
_cell.angle_gamma   90.00
#
_symmetry.space_group_name_H-M   'P 1'
#
loop_
_entity.id
_entity.type
_entity.pdbx_description
1 polymer ?
#
loop_
_entity_poly.entity_id
_entity_poly.type
_entity_poly.pdbx_seq_one_letter_code
_entity_poly.pdbx_strand_id
1 'polypeptide(L)' 'MRESSLHDGETTEYAKQFIRQEYEKYKAQLDRNRTQYKIVSEVTNEDGSIVIEIKKQYNSTPVGDYLK' A
#
# COMPACT_ATOMS: atom_id res chain seq x y z
N MET A 1 21.71 -18.39 -13.54
CA MET A 1 20.50 -17.55 -13.56
C MET A 1 19.30 -18.49 -13.61
N ARG A 2 18.36 -18.39 -12.67
CA ARG A 2 17.05 -19.07 -12.75
C ARG A 2 16.01 -18.03 -12.37
N GLU A 3 15.36 -17.52 -13.42
CA GLU A 3 14.20 -16.65 -13.39
C GLU A 3 12.96 -17.41 -12.90
N SER A 4 12.05 -16.62 -12.31
CA SER A 4 10.59 -16.85 -12.26
C SER A 4 10.08 -17.96 -11.35
N SER A 5 9.97 -17.65 -10.06
CA SER A 5 8.91 -18.21 -9.21
C SER A 5 7.74 -17.21 -9.18
N LEU A 6 7.06 -17.06 -10.33
CA LEU A 6 5.68 -16.57 -10.33
C LEU A 6 4.85 -17.76 -9.84
N HIS A 7 4.56 -17.81 -8.54
CA HIS A 7 3.61 -18.80 -8.02
C HIS A 7 2.22 -18.31 -8.41
N ASP A 8 1.67 -18.99 -9.41
CA ASP A 8 0.35 -18.76 -10.01
C ASP A 8 -0.79 -18.84 -8.97
N GLY A 9 -1.57 -17.77 -8.89
CA GLY A 9 -3.04 -17.82 -8.91
C GLY A 9 -3.84 -18.26 -7.68
N GLU A 10 -3.23 -18.78 -6.61
CA GLU A 10 -3.97 -19.13 -5.38
C GLU A 10 -3.26 -18.57 -4.14
N THR A 11 -3.47 -17.29 -3.85
CA THR A 11 -3.11 -16.77 -2.53
C THR A 11 -3.95 -17.51 -1.48
N THR A 12 -3.30 -18.35 -0.68
CA THR A 12 -3.94 -19.01 0.47
C THR A 12 -4.57 -17.94 1.37
N GLU A 13 -5.66 -18.23 2.08
CA GLU A 13 -6.30 -17.31 3.04
C GLU A 13 -5.28 -16.69 4.03
N TYR A 14 -4.22 -17.43 4.37
CA TYR A 14 -3.09 -16.93 5.14
C TYR A 14 -2.34 -15.77 4.47
N ALA A 15 -2.06 -15.87 3.17
CA ALA A 15 -1.42 -14.81 2.39
C ALA A 15 -2.29 -13.55 2.33
N LYS A 16 -3.61 -13.70 2.17
CA LYS A 16 -4.56 -12.56 2.20
C LYS A 16 -4.56 -11.85 3.56
N GLN A 17 -4.55 -12.61 4.66
CA GLN A 17 -4.43 -12.03 5.99
C GLN A 17 -3.09 -11.31 6.19
N PHE A 18 -2.01 -11.88 5.68
CA PHE A 18 -0.69 -11.27 5.76
C PHE A 18 -0.61 -9.95 4.98
N ILE A 19 -1.15 -9.91 3.75
CA ILE A 19 -1.23 -8.70 2.92
C ILE A 19 -2.02 -7.61 3.65
N ARG A 20 -3.13 -7.96 4.30
CA ARG A 20 -3.94 -7.00 5.08
C ARG A 20 -3.18 -6.45 6.27
N GLN A 21 -2.45 -7.28 7.00
CA GLN A 21 -1.60 -6.82 8.12
C GLN A 21 -0.48 -5.89 7.63
N GLU A 22 0.18 -6.22 6.52
CA GLU A 22 1.21 -5.35 5.93
C GLU A 22 0.62 -4.00 5.50
N TYR A 23 -0.59 -3.99 4.93
CA TYR A 23 -1.30 -2.76 4.59
C TYR A 23 -1.61 -1.90 5.82
N GLU A 24 -2.05 -2.50 6.93
CA GLU A 24 -2.29 -1.78 8.18
C GLU A 24 -0.99 -1.22 8.78
N LYS A 25 0.09 -2.00 8.79
CA LYS A 25 1.41 -1.53 9.23
C LYS A 25 1.91 -0.36 8.40
N TYR A 26 1.70 -0.38 7.08
CA TYR A 26 2.09 0.71 6.21
C TYR A 26 1.36 2.02 6.58
N LYS A 27 0.04 1.97 6.79
CA LYS A 27 -0.73 3.14 7.27
C LYS A 27 -0.26 3.62 8.65
N ALA A 28 -0.04 2.70 9.58
CA ALA A 28 0.45 3.02 10.92
C ALA A 28 1.85 3.68 10.87
N GLN A 29 2.71 3.25 9.96
CA GLN A 29 4.03 3.85 9.76
C GLN A 29 3.94 5.28 9.21
N LEU A 30 3.02 5.54 8.27
CA LEU A 30 2.78 6.89 7.75
C LEU A 30 2.27 7.84 8.83
N ASP A 31 1.34 7.35 9.67
CA ASP A 31 0.81 8.09 10.82
C ASP A 31 1.90 8.39 11.86
N ARG A 32 2.70 7.39 12.21
CA ARG A 32 3.86 7.52 13.12
C ARG A 32 4.88 8.55 12.62
N ASN A 33 5.14 8.56 11.32
CA ASN A 33 6.06 9.50 10.70
C ASN A 33 5.44 10.89 10.51
N ARG A 34 4.18 11.10 10.92
CA ARG A 34 3.39 12.34 10.71
C ARG A 34 3.47 12.83 9.27
N THR A 35 3.60 11.90 8.33
CA THR A 35 3.69 12.21 6.91
C THR A 35 2.30 12.59 6.45
N GLN A 36 2.16 13.76 5.82
CA GLN A 36 0.89 14.10 5.18
C GLN A 36 0.72 13.20 3.95
N TYR A 37 -0.32 12.38 3.95
CA TYR A 37 -0.63 11.48 2.84
C TYR A 37 -2.12 11.51 2.50
N LYS A 38 -2.42 11.23 1.25
CA LYS A 38 -3.78 11.04 0.74
C LYS A 38 -3.82 9.77 -0.09
N ILE A 39 -4.69 8.84 0.28
CA ILE A 39 -5.00 7.65 -0.52
C ILE A 39 -5.94 8.11 -1.63
N VAL A 40 -5.49 8.00 -2.88
CA VAL A 40 -6.24 8.41 -4.08
C VAL A 40 -7.08 7.25 -4.59
N SER A 41 -6.57 6.02 -4.48
CA SER A 41 -7.26 4.80 -4.87
C SER A 41 -6.84 3.64 -3.99
N GLU A 42 -7.78 2.76 -3.67
CA GLU A 42 -7.56 1.49 -2.99
C GLU A 42 -8.41 0.44 -3.71
N VAL A 43 -7.75 -0.53 -4.33
CA VAL A 43 -8.39 -1.62 -5.07
C VAL A 43 -7.93 -2.94 -4.48
N THR A 44 -8.89 -3.76 -4.06
CA THR A 44 -8.62 -5.15 -3.65
C THR A 44 -9.06 -6.06 -4.79
N ASN A 45 -8.12 -6.78 -5.38
CA ASN A 45 -8.41 -7.73 -6.45
C ASN A 45 -9.00 -9.02 -5.89
N GLU A 46 -9.68 -9.80 -6.73
CA GLU A 46 -10.27 -11.09 -6.35
C GLU A 46 -9.23 -12.11 -5.87
N ASP A 47 -8.00 -11.98 -6.36
CA ASP A 47 -6.81 -12.73 -5.92
C ASP A 47 -6.31 -12.30 -4.52
N GLY A 48 -6.94 -11.32 -3.87
CA GLY A 48 -6.55 -10.85 -2.53
C GLY A 48 -5.34 -9.92 -2.48
N SER A 49 -4.77 -9.57 -3.64
CA SER A 49 -3.79 -8.49 -3.76
C SER A 49 -4.46 -7.12 -3.57
N ILE A 50 -3.78 -6.21 -2.87
CA ILE A 50 -4.24 -4.84 -2.61
C ILE A 50 -3.34 -3.87 -3.38
N VAL A 51 -3.94 -3.11 -4.29
CA VAL A 51 -3.27 -2.03 -5.05
C VAL A 51 -3.71 -0.70 -4.45
N ILE A 52 -2.74 0.07 -3.95
CA ILE A 52 -3.00 1.41 -3.41
C ILE A 52 -2.27 2.47 -4.23
N GLU A 53 -2.97 3.55 -4.54
CA GLU A 53 -2.38 4.77 -5.06
C GLU A 53 -2.37 5.82 -3.96
N ILE A 54 -1.18 6.30 -3.60
CA ILE A 54 -0.99 7.21 -2.48
C ILE A 54 -0.11 8.40 -2.86
N LYS A 55 -0.61 9.60 -2.58
CA LYS A 55 0.19 10.83 -2.65
C LYS A 55 0.77 11.10 -1.27
N LYS A 56 2.09 11.30 -1.19
CA LYS A 56 2.81 11.58 0.07
C LYS A 56 3.57 12.88 -0.04
N GLN A 57 3.54 13.67 1.03
CA GLN A 57 4.39 14.83 1.19
C GLN A 57 5.70 14.43 1.86
N TYR A 58 6.81 14.49 1.12
CA TYR A 58 8.14 14.20 1.68
C TYR A 58 8.87 15.46 2.17
N ASN A 59 8.38 16.65 1.86
CA ASN A 59 8.98 17.91 2.28
C ASN A 59 8.08 18.62 3.31
N SER A 60 8.70 19.35 4.23
CA SER A 60 8.01 20.17 5.22
C SER A 60 7.53 21.52 4.63
N THR A 61 7.73 21.74 3.34
CA THR A 61 7.27 22.94 2.63
C THR A 61 5.79 22.79 2.30
N PRO A 62 4.93 23.79 2.53
CA PRO A 62 3.51 23.69 2.18
C PRO A 62 3.35 23.39 0.68
N VAL A 63 2.77 22.23 0.33
CA VAL A 63 2.57 21.80 -1.07
C VAL A 63 1.30 22.35 -1.72
N GLY A 64 0.68 23.38 -1.13
CA GLY A 64 -0.53 24.01 -1.64
C GLY A 64 -1.68 23.01 -1.82
N ASP A 65 -2.34 23.05 -2.98
CA ASP A 65 -3.51 22.22 -3.31
C ASP A 65 -3.16 20.80 -3.80
N TYR A 66 -1.88 20.45 -3.92
CA TYR A 66 -1.46 19.17 -4.51
C TYR A 66 -1.97 17.93 -3.76
N LEU A 67 -2.24 18.09 -2.46
CA LEU A 67 -2.76 17.05 -1.58
C LEU A 67 -4.22 17.25 -1.16
N LYS A 68 -4.90 18.32 -1.62
CA LYS A 68 -6.32 18.54 -1.31
C LYS A 68 -7.22 17.50 -1.96
#